data_AF-A0A843CB59-F1
#
_entry.id   AF-A0A843CB59-F1
#
_cell.length_a   1.000
_cell.length_b   1.000
_cell.length_c   1.000
_cell.angle_alpha   90.00
_cell.angle_beta   90.00
_cell.angle_gamma   90.00
#
_symmetry.space_group_name_H-M   'P 1'
#
loop_
_entity.id
_entity.type
_entity.pdbx_description
1 polymer ?
#
loop_
_entity_poly.entity_id
_entity_poly.type
_entity_poly.pdbx_seq_one_letter_code
_entity_poly.pdbx_strand_id
1 'polypeptide(L)'
;MDKKIVHKVLNLICQEISVSSWNLYLAKYKRIAKWLSDPEDEVTPNLWRKIKSKKIDWEEKLKDKWLSKEQFYKLLDVVDYPRDKAMYGVCVEGALRSGELL
;
A
#
# COMPACT_ATOMS: atom_id res chain seq x y z
N MET A 1 16.20 -18.49 15.80
CA MET A 1 15.96 -17.05 15.55
C MET A 1 15.55 -16.39 16.87
N ASP A 2 16.24 -15.34 17.30
CA ASP A 2 16.05 -14.73 18.62
C ASP A 2 14.81 -13.80 18.64
N LYS A 3 13.92 -14.03 19.61
CA LYS A 3 12.71 -13.22 19.86
C LYS A 3 13.04 -11.74 20.06
N LYS A 4 14.15 -11.40 20.72
CA LYS A 4 14.55 -10.00 20.98
C LYS A 4 14.85 -9.25 19.69
N ILE A 5 15.52 -9.90 18.75
CA ILE A 5 15.88 -9.30 17.44
C ILE A 5 14.62 -9.02 16.61
N VAL A 6 13.69 -10.00 16.55
CA VAL A 6 12.43 -9.84 15.80
C VAL A 6 11.59 -8.68 16.32
N HIS A 7 11.44 -8.56 17.65
CA HIS A 7 10.68 -7.45 18.24
C HIS A 7 11.40 -6.11 18.05
N LYS A 8 12.73 -6.07 18.13
CA LYS A 8 13.51 -4.86 17.86
C LYS A 8 13.29 -4.36 16.42
N VAL A 9 13.39 -5.25 15.43
CA VAL A 9 13.15 -4.91 14.01
C VAL A 9 11.73 -4.40 13.80
N LEU A 10 10.72 -5.08 14.34
CA LEU A 10 9.32 -4.65 14.21
C LEU A 10 9.02 -3.33 14.92
N ASN A 11 9.69 -3.06 16.05
CA ASN A 11 9.54 -1.81 16.78
C ASN A 11 10.16 -0.63 16.01
N LEU A 12 11.32 -0.83 15.37
CA LEU A 12 11.90 0.19 14.47
C LEU A 12 10.95 0.48 13.30
N ILE A 13 10.35 -0.55 12.72
CA ILE A 13 9.33 -0.40 11.67
C ILE A 13 8.05 0.27 12.22
N CYS A 14 7.72 0.15 13.51
CA CYS A 14 6.56 0.83 14.08
C CYS A 14 6.76 2.36 14.23
N GLN A 15 7.99 2.84 14.35
CA GLN A 15 8.25 4.23 14.74
C GLN A 15 8.16 5.23 13.58
N GLU A 16 8.28 4.78 12.32
CA GLU A 16 8.46 5.71 11.19
C GLU A 16 7.48 5.55 10.03
N ILE A 17 6.55 4.58 10.04
CA ILE A 17 5.72 4.30 8.85
C ILE A 17 4.24 4.04 9.13
N SER A 18 3.42 4.35 8.12
CA SER A 18 1.98 4.09 8.11
C SER A 18 1.65 2.60 8.32
N VAL A 19 0.43 2.32 8.83
CA VAL A 19 -0.07 0.96 9.08
C VAL A 19 0.00 0.06 7.85
N SER A 20 -0.27 0.59 6.65
CA SER A 20 -0.18 -0.15 5.38
C SER A 20 1.26 -0.57 5.08
N SER A 21 2.21 0.33 5.27
CA SER A 21 3.63 0.04 5.06
C SER A 21 4.12 -0.98 6.08
N TRP A 22 3.70 -0.86 7.35
CA TRP A 22 4.01 -1.85 8.39
C TRP A 22 3.52 -3.25 8.03
N ASN A 23 2.27 -3.39 7.55
CA ASN A 23 1.71 -4.66 7.11
C ASN A 23 2.49 -5.25 5.93
N LEU A 24 2.88 -4.41 4.96
CA LEU A 24 3.69 -4.82 3.81
C LEU A 24 5.06 -5.37 4.25
N TYR A 25 5.75 -4.66 5.14
CA TYR A 25 7.03 -5.12 5.68
C TYR A 25 6.89 -6.40 6.48
N LEU A 26 5.88 -6.53 7.33
CA LEU A 26 5.61 -7.77 8.06
C LEU A 26 5.46 -8.97 7.10
N ALA A 27 4.73 -8.80 5.99
CA ALA A 27 4.58 -9.84 4.98
C ALA A 27 5.92 -10.23 4.34
N LYS A 28 6.76 -9.24 3.98
CA LYS A 28 8.12 -9.48 3.45
C LYS A 28 9.00 -10.23 4.45
N TYR A 29 9.02 -9.82 5.72
CA TYR A 29 9.82 -10.51 6.73
C TYR A 29 9.33 -11.93 7.01
N LYS A 30 8.01 -12.17 7.01
CA LYS A 30 7.46 -13.53 7.09
C LYS A 30 7.93 -14.40 5.93
N ARG A 31 7.93 -13.87 4.71
CA ARG A 31 8.40 -14.57 3.51
C ARG A 31 9.89 -14.93 3.61
N ILE A 32 10.72 -13.97 4.00
CA ILE A 32 12.16 -14.20 4.22
C ILE A 32 12.38 -15.24 5.32
N ALA A 33 11.67 -15.12 6.44
CA ALA A 33 11.80 -16.05 7.55
C ALA A 33 11.40 -17.47 7.15
N LYS A 34 10.33 -17.61 6.37
CA LYS A 34 9.87 -18.88 5.79
C LYS A 34 10.95 -19.51 4.91
N TRP A 35 11.45 -18.76 3.92
CA TRP A 35 12.53 -19.20 3.02
C TRP A 35 13.81 -19.62 3.77
N LEU A 36 14.18 -18.90 4.83
CA LEU A 36 15.38 -19.24 5.62
C LEU A 36 15.20 -20.43 6.57
N SER A 37 13.96 -20.77 6.92
CA SER A 37 13.67 -21.78 7.94
C SER A 37 13.16 -23.11 7.40
N ASP A 38 12.66 -23.09 6.17
CA ASP A 38 11.98 -24.21 5.55
C ASP A 38 12.48 -24.36 4.10
N PRO A 39 13.29 -25.39 3.80
CA PRO A 39 13.81 -25.64 2.45
C PRO A 39 12.73 -25.79 1.39
N GLU A 40 11.58 -26.34 1.77
CA GLU A 40 10.43 -26.54 0.87
C GLU A 40 9.54 -25.29 0.77
N ASP A 41 9.83 -24.26 1.58
CA ASP A 41 9.11 -22.99 1.58
C ASP A 41 7.59 -23.20 1.65
N GLU A 42 7.15 -24.01 2.62
CA GLU A 42 5.73 -24.31 2.89
C GLU A 42 5.25 -23.65 4.20
N VAL A 43 6.08 -23.64 5.26
CA VAL A 43 5.68 -23.29 6.62
C VAL A 43 6.40 -22.05 7.14
N THR A 44 5.61 -21.03 7.55
CA THR A 44 6.17 -19.88 8.28
C THR A 44 6.48 -20.25 9.74
N PRO A 45 7.66 -19.90 10.28
CA PRO A 45 8.02 -20.20 11.67
C PRO A 45 6.99 -19.71 12.68
N ASN A 46 6.80 -20.49 13.75
CA ASN A 46 5.84 -20.21 14.81
C ASN A 46 5.96 -18.79 15.41
N LEU A 47 7.19 -18.28 15.57
CA LEU A 47 7.45 -16.94 16.09
C LEU A 47 6.81 -15.86 15.20
N TRP A 48 7.01 -15.96 13.88
CA TRP A 48 6.47 -15.01 12.91
C TRP A 48 4.97 -15.21 12.66
N ARG A 49 4.49 -16.45 12.70
CA ARG A 49 3.06 -16.79 12.53
C ARG A 49 2.17 -16.13 13.57
N LYS A 50 2.67 -15.96 14.81
CA LYS A 50 1.95 -15.32 15.92
C LYS A 50 1.78 -13.80 15.74
N ILE A 51 2.62 -13.16 14.93
CA ILE A 51 2.59 -11.71 14.71
C ILE A 51 1.50 -11.41 13.68
N LYS A 52 0.45 -10.67 14.07
CA LYS A 52 -0.69 -10.36 13.21
C LYS A 52 -0.51 -9.02 12.50
N SER A 53 -1.12 -8.90 11.32
CA SER A 53 -1.27 -7.63 10.64
C SER A 53 -2.10 -6.67 11.50
N LYS A 54 -1.76 -5.39 11.47
CA LYS A 54 -2.57 -4.34 12.08
C LYS A 54 -3.81 -4.10 11.22
N LYS A 55 -4.96 -3.80 11.85
CA LYS A 55 -6.17 -3.41 11.13
C LYS A 55 -5.92 -2.07 10.43
N ILE A 56 -6.21 -2.01 9.13
CA ILE A 56 -6.19 -0.74 8.39
C ILE A 56 -7.58 -0.13 8.55
N ASP A 57 -7.64 1.10 9.04
CA ASP A 57 -8.85 1.89 8.95
C ASP A 57 -8.99 2.38 7.50
N TRP A 58 -9.85 1.71 6.75
CA TRP A 58 -10.12 2.05 5.36
C TRP A 58 -11.03 3.27 5.25
N GLU A 59 -11.88 3.52 6.24
CA GLU A 59 -12.77 4.67 6.21
C GLU A 59 -11.98 5.97 6.38
N GLU A 60 -11.07 6.02 7.35
CA GLU A 60 -10.14 7.15 7.51
C GLU A 60 -9.30 7.38 6.25
N LYS A 61 -8.90 6.31 5.55
CA LYS A 61 -8.07 6.41 4.34
C LYS A 61 -8.82 6.70 3.05
N LEU A 62 -10.13 6.46 2.98
CA LEU A 62 -10.93 6.58 1.75
C LEU A 62 -11.83 7.83 1.74
N LYS A 63 -12.20 8.38 2.90
CA LYS A 63 -13.15 9.51 3.01
C LYS A 63 -12.67 10.78 2.28
N ASP A 64 -11.36 10.99 2.14
CA ASP A 64 -10.80 12.22 1.56
C ASP A 64 -10.37 12.10 0.09
N LYS A 65 -10.60 10.95 -0.57
CA LYS A 65 -9.89 10.63 -1.85
C LYS A 65 -10.68 10.83 -3.13
N TRP A 66 -11.98 11.06 -3.05
CA TRP A 66 -12.81 11.16 -4.24
C TRP A 66 -13.12 12.62 -4.56
N LEU A 67 -12.70 13.05 -5.75
CA LEU A 67 -13.11 14.34 -6.29
C LEU A 67 -14.58 14.26 -6.67
N SER A 68 -15.37 15.27 -6.29
CA SER A 68 -16.68 15.47 -6.89
C SER A 68 -16.51 15.81 -8.38
N LYS A 69 -17.57 15.60 -9.16
CA LYS A 69 -17.59 15.96 -10.58
C LYS A 69 -17.22 17.44 -10.80
N GLU A 70 -17.69 18.32 -9.92
CA GLU A 70 -17.37 19.75 -9.94
C GLU A 70 -15.89 20.03 -9.62
N GLN A 71 -15.32 19.35 -8.62
CA GLN A 71 -13.89 19.49 -8.30
C GLN A 71 -13.02 19.00 -9.45
N PHE A 72 -13.43 17.94 -10.13
CA PHE A 72 -12.73 17.44 -11.31
C PHE A 72 -12.77 18.41 -12.50
N TYR A 73 -13.93 19.01 -12.81
CA TYR A 73 -13.98 20.01 -13.89
C TYR A 73 -13.14 21.26 -13.59
N LYS A 74 -13.13 21.72 -12.33
CA LYS A 74 -12.23 22.81 -11.92
C LYS A 74 -10.76 22.46 -12.14
N LEU A 75 -10.37 21.19 -11.96
CA LEU A 75 -9.01 20.74 -12.29
C LEU A 75 -8.76 20.73 -13.80
N LEU A 76 -9.73 20.31 -14.62
CA LEU A 76 -9.60 20.37 -16.07
C LEU A 76 -9.49 21.80 -16.60
N ASP A 77 -10.14 22.77 -15.96
CA ASP A 77 -10.10 24.17 -16.39
C ASP A 77 -8.71 24.79 -16.21
N VAL A 78 -7.95 24.40 -15.19
CA VAL A 78 -6.59 24.91 -14.91
C VAL A 78 -5.47 24.22 -15.67
N VAL A 79 -5.75 23.13 -16.38
CA VAL A 79 -4.73 22.45 -17.20
C VAL A 79 -4.52 23.25 -18.48
N ASP A 80 -3.30 23.70 -18.78
CA ASP A 80 -3.08 24.58 -19.94
C ASP A 80 -3.11 23.83 -21.28
N TYR A 81 -2.62 22.59 -21.31
CA TYR A 81 -2.45 21.84 -22.55
C TYR A 81 -3.69 21.00 -22.92
N PRO A 82 -4.25 21.16 -24.15
CA PRO A 82 -5.43 20.39 -24.58
C PRO A 82 -5.25 18.88 -24.53
N ARG A 83 -4.04 18.39 -24.81
CA ARG A 83 -3.70 16.96 -24.72
C ARG A 83 -3.90 16.44 -23.30
N ASP A 84 -3.42 17.17 -22.31
CA ASP A 84 -3.46 16.72 -20.92
C ASP A 84 -4.90 16.77 -20.39
N LYS A 85 -5.70 17.77 -20.81
CA LYS A 85 -7.17 17.79 -20.57
C LYS A 85 -7.85 16.55 -21.13
N ALA A 86 -7.55 16.19 -22.38
CA ALA A 86 -8.12 15.00 -23.01
C ALA A 86 -7.70 13.72 -22.28
N MET A 87 -6.42 13.61 -21.90
CA MET A 87 -5.90 12.46 -21.13
C MET A 87 -6.63 12.29 -19.80
N TYR A 88 -6.82 13.37 -19.03
CA TYR A 88 -7.56 13.30 -17.77
C TYR A 88 -9.06 13.01 -17.98
N GLY A 89 -9.68 13.58 -19.02
CA GLY A 89 -11.06 13.28 -19.38
C GLY A 89 -11.27 11.79 -19.70
N VAL A 90 -10.40 11.23 -20.55
CA VAL A 90 -10.42 9.79 -20.89
C VAL A 90 -10.14 8.91 -19.67
N CYS A 91 -9.20 9.33 -18.80
CA CYS A 91 -8.91 8.62 -17.55
C CYS A 91 -10.16 8.42 -16.70
N VAL A 92 -10.95 9.47 -16.51
CA VAL A 92 -12.12 9.45 -15.63
C VAL A 92 -13.29 8.74 -16.28
N GLU A 93 -13.61 9.04 -17.53
CA GLU A 93 -14.73 8.41 -18.25
C GLU A 93 -14.47 6.91 -18.47
N GLY A 94 -13.22 6.52 -18.73
CA GLY A 94 -12.82 5.13 -18.93
C GLY A 94 -12.51 4.36 -17.65
N ALA A 95 -12.55 5.01 -16.48
CA ALA A 95 -12.11 4.46 -15.20
C ALA A 95 -10.71 3.79 -15.28
N LEU A 96 -9.82 4.41 -16.06
CA LEU A 96 -8.50 3.86 -16.38
C LEU A 96 -7.49 4.18 -15.28
N ARG A 97 -6.51 3.30 -15.11
CA ARG A 97 -5.32 3.55 -14.29
C ARG A 97 -4.36 4.44 -15.07
N SER A 98 -3.54 5.20 -14.36
CA SER A 98 -2.51 6.06 -14.98
C SER A 98 -1.57 5.29 -15.92
N GLY A 99 -1.25 4.03 -15.60
CA GLY A 99 -0.40 3.18 -16.43
C GLY A 99 -1.09 2.58 -17.66
N GLU A 100 -2.41 2.75 -17.82
CA GLU A 100 -3.16 2.30 -19.00
C GLU A 100 -3.35 3.45 -20.02
N LEU A 101 -3.02 4.69 -19.63
CA LEU A 101 -3.13 5.89 -20.46
C LEU A 101 -1.83 6.21 -21.24
N LEU A 102 -0.72 5.61 -20.83
CA LEU A 102 0.63 5.82 -21.36
C LEU A 102 1.06 4.61 -22.19
#